data_AF-A0A256SIC3-F1
#
_entry.id   AF-A0A256SIC3-F1
#
_cell.length_a   1.000
_cell.length_b   1.000
_cell.length_c   1.000
_cell.angle_alpha   90.00
_cell.angle_beta   90.00
_cell.angle_gamma   90.00
#
_symmetry.space_group_name_H-M   'P 1'
#
loop_
_entity.id
_entity.type
_entity.pdbx_description
1 polymer ?
#
loop_
_entity_poly.entity_id
_entity_poly.type
_entity_poly.pdbx_seq_one_letter_code
_entity_poly.pdbx_strand_id
1 'polypeptide(L)'
;MNARQKDLATFLREYHQWKKRAKQINPSSTGISYDGMPKAPVPKEPNGQLDAHARAVNECWKRKKVINNLRDVGDQYAMLADILDWRYLHEYSTRKTQRLILEKYYWDMSDKTLRNKQKEALDEGLEIIPLLWLEEWQPLEK
;
A
#
# COMPACT_ATOMS: atom_id res chain seq x y z
N MET A 1 8.73 -13.97 11.79
CA MET A 1 9.02 -13.31 10.50
C MET A 1 10.46 -12.86 10.55
N ASN A 2 11.20 -13.05 9.45
CA ASN A 2 12.55 -12.51 9.30
C ASN A 2 12.50 -10.97 9.12
N ALA A 3 13.66 -10.31 9.06
CA ALA A 3 13.74 -8.86 8.92
C ALA A 3 13.06 -8.35 7.64
N ARG A 4 13.40 -8.93 6.48
CA ARG A 4 12.84 -8.53 5.18
C ARG A 4 11.32 -8.67 5.11
N GLN A 5 10.76 -9.74 5.68
CA GLN A 5 9.31 -9.93 5.80
C GLN A 5 8.66 -8.82 6.64
N LYS A 6 9.34 -8.32 7.68
CA LYS A 6 8.83 -7.21 8.50
C LYS A 6 8.88 -5.90 7.73
N ASP A 7 9.91 -5.69 6.91
CA ASP A 7 10.06 -4.48 6.10
C ASP A 7 8.96 -4.43 5.03
N LEU A 8 8.75 -5.51 4.27
CA LEU A 8 7.65 -5.59 3.30
C LEU A 8 6.29 -5.47 3.98
N ALA A 9 6.08 -6.12 5.14
CA ALA A 9 4.84 -5.98 5.89
C ALA A 9 4.59 -4.53 6.33
N THR A 10 5.64 -3.81 6.76
CA THR A 10 5.54 -2.41 7.17
C THR A 10 5.25 -1.52 5.97
N PHE A 11 5.98 -1.71 4.88
CA PHE A 11 5.74 -1.07 3.60
C PHE A 11 4.27 -1.21 3.19
N LEU A 12 3.71 -2.42 3.18
CA LEU A 12 2.31 -2.63 2.78
C LEU A 12 1.30 -1.98 3.73
N ARG A 13 1.52 -2.01 5.05
CA ARG A 13 0.61 -1.39 6.05
C ARG A 13 0.47 0.11 5.87
N GLU A 14 1.52 0.79 5.45
CA GLU A 14 1.49 2.23 5.24
C GLU A 14 0.57 2.67 4.09
N TYR A 15 0.03 1.72 3.31
CA TYR A 15 -0.90 2.00 2.21
C TYR A 15 -2.03 2.96 2.61
N HIS A 16 -2.70 2.71 3.75
CA HIS A 16 -3.82 3.55 4.18
C HIS A 16 -3.40 4.98 4.51
N GLN A 17 -2.20 5.14 5.07
CA GLN A 17 -1.67 6.46 5.42
C GLN A 17 -1.30 7.24 4.16
N TRP A 18 -0.64 6.59 3.19
CA TRP A 18 -0.38 7.19 1.87
C TRP A 18 -1.67 7.52 1.12
N LYS A 19 -2.67 6.63 1.17
CA LYS A 19 -3.99 6.86 0.56
C LYS A 19 -4.70 8.06 1.20
N LYS A 20 -4.56 8.25 2.51
CA LYS A 20 -5.09 9.42 3.22
C LYS A 20 -4.33 10.69 2.81
N ARG A 21 -3.00 10.66 2.75
CA ARG A 21 -2.17 11.78 2.28
C ARG A 21 -2.53 12.20 0.86
N ALA A 22 -2.65 11.26 -0.07
CA ALA A 22 -3.04 11.53 -1.45
C ALA A 22 -4.43 12.22 -1.54
N LYS A 23 -5.38 11.88 -0.66
CA LYS A 23 -6.69 12.55 -0.61
C LYS A 23 -6.67 13.94 0.03
N GLN A 24 -5.76 14.17 0.98
CA GLN A 24 -5.67 15.42 1.73
C GLN A 24 -4.94 16.52 0.97
N ILE A 25 -4.00 16.14 0.11
CA ILE A 25 -3.28 17.09 -0.74
C ILE A 25 -4.21 17.43 -1.90
N ASN A 26 -4.74 18.65 -1.90
CA ASN A 26 -5.53 19.16 -3.01
C ASN A 26 -4.55 19.61 -4.10
N PRO A 27 -4.45 18.91 -5.25
CA PRO A 27 -3.49 19.26 -6.29
C PRO A 27 -3.95 20.48 -7.10
N SER A 28 -4.94 21.25 -6.63
CA SER A 28 -5.40 22.42 -7.36
C SER A 28 -4.27 23.45 -7.44
N SER A 29 -3.64 23.52 -8.61
CA SER A 29 -2.98 24.74 -9.09
C SER A 29 -4.07 25.79 -9.21
N THR A 30 -4.42 26.47 -8.12
CA THR A 30 -5.38 27.56 -8.20
C THR A 30 -4.82 28.55 -9.19
N GLY A 31 -5.56 28.69 -10.31
CA GLY A 31 -5.20 29.52 -11.43
C GLY A 31 -4.92 30.95 -11.02
N ILE A 32 -4.19 31.63 -11.90
CA ILE A 32 -3.86 33.05 -11.89
C ILE A 32 -4.94 33.87 -11.15
N SER A 33 -4.60 34.39 -9.97
CA SER A 33 -5.42 35.35 -9.23
C SER A 33 -5.51 36.64 -10.05
N TYR A 34 -6.71 37.03 -10.46
CA TYR A 34 -6.98 38.39 -10.94
C TYR A 34 -6.70 39.41 -9.82
N ASP A 35 -6.13 40.54 -10.20
CA ASP A 35 -5.69 41.62 -9.31
C ASP A 35 -6.86 42.22 -8.51
N GLY A 36 -6.69 42.38 -7.18
CA GLY A 36 -7.66 43.05 -6.31
C GLY A 36 -8.16 42.34 -5.04
N MET A 37 -7.81 41.06 -4.79
CA MET A 37 -8.21 40.35 -3.56
C MET A 37 -7.07 40.28 -2.51
N PRO A 38 -7.37 40.41 -1.20
CA PRO A 38 -6.36 40.32 -0.15
C PRO A 38 -5.69 38.94 -0.18
N LYS A 39 -4.36 38.94 -0.36
CA LYS A 39 -3.54 37.74 -0.48
C LYS A 39 -3.67 36.88 0.78
N ALA A 40 -4.02 35.61 0.61
CA ALA A 40 -3.91 34.62 1.68
C ALA A 40 -2.48 34.64 2.25
N PRO A 41 -2.29 34.56 3.58
CA PRO A 41 -0.96 34.56 4.15
C PRO A 41 -0.29 33.22 3.80
N VAL A 42 0.95 33.33 3.32
CA VAL A 42 1.87 32.25 2.91
C VAL A 42 1.66 31.75 1.47
N PRO A 43 2.63 31.97 0.55
CA PRO A 43 2.68 31.26 -0.72
C PRO A 43 2.97 29.79 -0.41
N LYS A 44 1.95 28.94 -0.45
CA LYS A 44 2.16 27.50 -0.57
C LYS A 44 2.72 27.27 -1.98
N GLU A 45 3.99 26.88 -2.09
CA GLU A 45 4.62 26.50 -3.35
C GLU A 45 3.73 25.46 -4.07
N PRO A 46 3.07 25.82 -5.19
CA PRO A 46 2.13 24.93 -5.86
C PRO A 46 2.81 23.64 -6.34
N ASN A 47 4.07 23.76 -6.77
CA ASN A 47 4.88 22.64 -7.24
C ASN A 47 5.15 21.63 -6.11
N GLY A 48 5.46 22.09 -4.90
CA GLY A 48 5.70 21.20 -3.76
C GLY A 48 4.46 20.39 -3.34
N GLN A 49 3.25 20.94 -3.50
CA GLN A 49 2.01 20.19 -3.26
C GLN A 49 1.71 19.18 -4.36
N LEU A 50 1.95 19.54 -5.62
CA LEU A 50 1.83 18.63 -6.74
C LEU A 50 2.80 17.45 -6.60
N ASP A 51 4.06 17.71 -6.25
CA ASP A 51 5.09 16.69 -6.04
C ASP A 51 4.73 15.78 -4.86
N ALA A 52 4.25 16.34 -3.74
CA ALA A 52 3.82 15.56 -2.59
C ALA A 52 2.60 14.68 -2.91
N HIS A 53 1.65 15.18 -3.70
CA HIS A 53 0.50 14.40 -4.16
C HIS A 53 0.95 13.27 -5.09
N ALA A 54 1.77 13.58 -6.10
CA ALA A 54 2.31 12.60 -7.05
C ALA A 54 3.08 11.50 -6.33
N ARG A 55 3.91 11.86 -5.35
CA ARG A 55 4.61 10.92 -4.48
C ARG A 55 3.65 10.03 -3.70
N ALA A 56 2.63 10.60 -3.06
CA ALA A 56 1.65 9.81 -2.30
C ALA A 56 0.86 8.82 -3.18
N VAL A 57 0.50 9.23 -4.39
CA VAL A 57 -0.14 8.37 -5.39
C VAL A 57 0.81 7.25 -5.84
N ASN A 58 2.08 7.58 -6.10
CA ASN A 58 3.10 6.60 -6.48
C ASN A 58 3.32 5.56 -5.37
N GLU A 59 3.40 5.98 -4.11
CA GLU A 59 3.53 5.08 -2.96
C GLU A 59 2.32 4.14 -2.83
N CYS A 60 1.10 4.62 -3.08
CA CYS A 60 -0.09 3.77 -3.15
C CYS A 60 -0.01 2.77 -4.32
N TRP A 61 0.47 3.23 -5.48
CA TRP A 61 0.61 2.41 -6.68
C TRP A 61 1.63 1.30 -6.48
N LYS A 62 2.83 1.59 -5.95
CA LYS A 62 3.87 0.59 -5.68
C LYS A 62 3.31 -0.55 -4.82
N ARG A 63 2.63 -0.25 -3.71
CA ARG A 63 2.02 -1.23 -2.79
C ARG A 63 0.95 -2.10 -3.44
N LYS A 64 0.12 -1.53 -4.31
CA LYS A 64 -0.84 -2.31 -5.10
C LYS A 64 -0.13 -3.18 -6.14
N LYS A 65 0.91 -2.64 -6.77
CA LYS A 65 1.66 -3.31 -7.83
C LYS A 65 2.39 -4.53 -7.29
N VAL A 66 2.90 -4.49 -6.06
CA VAL A 66 3.40 -5.65 -5.30
C VAL A 66 2.41 -6.81 -5.35
N ILE A 67 1.19 -6.56 -4.89
CA ILE A 67 0.15 -7.59 -4.76
C ILE A 67 -0.35 -8.06 -6.13
N ASN A 68 -0.51 -7.13 -7.06
CA ASN A 68 -0.93 -7.48 -8.41
C ASN A 68 0.12 -8.32 -9.13
N ASN A 69 1.41 -7.98 -9.02
CA ASN A 69 2.47 -8.79 -9.59
C ASN A 69 2.47 -10.20 -9.01
N LEU A 70 2.32 -10.36 -7.68
CA LEU A 70 2.19 -11.68 -7.06
C LEU A 70 0.98 -12.45 -7.61
N ARG A 71 -0.15 -11.78 -7.83
CA ARG A 71 -1.34 -12.39 -8.44
C ARG A 71 -1.11 -12.77 -9.91
N ASP A 72 -0.34 -11.97 -10.66
CA ASP A 72 -0.09 -12.14 -12.10
C ASP A 72 0.92 -13.26 -12.41
N VAL A 73 1.73 -13.71 -11.45
CA VAL A 73 2.68 -14.83 -11.65
C VAL A 73 1.96 -16.16 -11.89
N GLY A 74 0.77 -16.35 -11.33
CA GLY A 74 -0.06 -17.52 -11.61
C GLY A 74 -1.12 -17.81 -10.54
N ASP A 75 -2.08 -18.65 -10.89
CA ASP A 75 -3.23 -18.98 -10.05
C ASP A 75 -2.83 -19.56 -8.68
N GLN A 76 -1.70 -20.28 -8.61
CA GLN A 76 -1.17 -20.81 -7.34
C GLN A 76 -0.84 -19.71 -6.32
N TYR A 77 -0.58 -18.49 -6.77
CA TYR A 77 -0.24 -17.34 -5.92
C TYR A 77 -1.44 -16.43 -5.60
N ALA A 78 -2.60 -16.67 -6.22
CA ALA A 78 -3.78 -15.81 -6.07
C ALA A 78 -4.23 -15.67 -4.60
N MET A 79 -4.23 -16.78 -3.85
CA MET A 79 -4.57 -16.77 -2.43
C MET A 79 -3.56 -15.99 -1.59
N LEU A 80 -2.27 -16.11 -1.91
CA LEU A 80 -1.21 -15.38 -1.20
C LEU A 80 -1.34 -13.88 -1.45
N ALA A 81 -1.60 -13.48 -2.70
CA ALA A 81 -1.88 -12.09 -3.05
C ALA A 81 -3.09 -11.52 -2.31
N ASP A 82 -4.19 -12.28 -2.24
CA ASP A 82 -5.39 -11.88 -1.48
C ASP A 82 -5.14 -11.78 0.01
N ILE A 83 -4.35 -12.69 0.59
CA ILE A 83 -3.94 -12.60 2.00
C ILE A 83 -3.19 -11.29 2.24
N LEU A 84 -2.26 -10.90 1.35
CA LEU A 84 -1.57 -9.63 1.50
C LEU A 84 -2.52 -8.44 1.36
N ASP A 85 -3.38 -8.46 0.35
CA ASP A 85 -4.35 -7.40 0.09
C ASP A 85 -5.29 -7.17 1.29
N TRP A 86 -5.89 -8.25 1.78
CA TRP A 86 -6.84 -8.18 2.88
C TRP A 86 -6.16 -7.80 4.19
N ARG A 87 -4.99 -8.37 4.51
CA ARG A 87 -4.33 -8.12 5.80
C ARG A 87 -3.61 -6.79 5.87
N TYR A 88 -3.14 -6.24 4.75
CA TYR A 88 -2.26 -5.08 4.75
C TYR A 88 -2.83 -3.86 4.05
N LEU A 89 -3.51 -4.02 2.91
CA LEU A 89 -4.07 -2.88 2.14
C LEU A 89 -5.51 -2.54 2.55
N HIS A 90 -6.17 -3.47 3.22
CA HIS A 90 -7.53 -3.31 3.74
C HIS A 90 -7.60 -3.42 5.27
N GLU A 91 -6.51 -3.79 5.93
CA GLU A 91 -6.40 -3.97 7.38
C GLU A 91 -7.48 -4.89 7.98
N TYR A 92 -7.92 -5.90 7.23
CA TYR A 92 -8.90 -6.86 7.72
C TYR A 92 -8.33 -7.70 8.86
N SER A 93 -9.21 -8.00 9.81
CA SER A 93 -8.89 -8.91 10.92
C SER A 93 -8.61 -10.32 10.40
N THR A 94 -7.86 -11.09 11.18
CA THR A 94 -7.60 -12.52 10.94
C THR A 94 -8.91 -13.26 10.64
N ARG A 95 -9.94 -13.07 11.47
CA ARG A 95 -11.24 -13.73 11.33
C ARG A 95 -11.95 -13.41 10.02
N LYS A 96 -11.96 -12.12 9.63
CA LYS A 96 -12.56 -11.70 8.35
C LYS A 96 -11.78 -12.30 7.18
N THR A 97 -10.45 -12.33 7.27
CA THR A 97 -9.57 -12.90 6.24
C THR A 97 -9.83 -14.40 6.09
N GLN A 98 -9.88 -15.17 7.18
CA GLN A 98 -10.20 -16.60 7.15
C GLN A 98 -11.55 -16.87 6.49
N ARG A 99 -12.58 -16.08 6.84
CA ARG A 99 -13.90 -16.21 6.22
C ARG A 99 -13.84 -15.97 4.71
N LEU A 100 -13.16 -14.92 4.26
CA LEU A 100 -13.01 -14.64 2.83
C LEU A 100 -12.21 -15.73 2.11
N ILE A 101 -11.22 -16.34 2.77
CA ILE A 101 -10.49 -17.47 2.19
C ILE A 101 -11.40 -18.69 2.05
N LEU A 102 -12.20 -19.00 3.06
CA LEU A 102 -13.19 -20.07 2.98
C LEU A 102 -14.19 -19.83 1.85
N GLU A 103 -14.72 -18.60 1.74
CA GLU A 103 -15.71 -18.24 0.71
C GLU A 103 -15.14 -18.31 -0.71
N LYS A 104 -13.89 -17.86 -0.92
CA LYS A 104 -13.28 -17.76 -2.25
C LYS A 104 -12.53 -19.02 -2.69
N TYR A 105 -11.88 -19.70 -1.76
CA TYR A 105 -10.98 -20.82 -2.03
C TYR A 105 -11.44 -22.14 -1.41
N TYR A 106 -12.60 -22.16 -0.74
CA TYR A 106 -13.16 -23.34 -0.10
C TYR A 106 -12.22 -24.00 0.93
N TRP A 107 -11.35 -23.19 1.54
CA TRP A 107 -10.37 -23.68 2.51
C TRP A 107 -10.60 -23.08 3.89
N ASP A 108 -11.13 -23.91 4.80
CA ASP A 108 -11.18 -23.56 6.22
C ASP A 108 -9.79 -23.70 6.84
N MET A 109 -9.30 -22.62 7.46
CA MET A 109 -7.93 -22.57 7.96
C MET A 109 -7.82 -22.03 9.38
N SER A 110 -7.00 -22.71 10.17
CA SER A 110 -6.63 -22.26 11.50
C SER A 110 -5.85 -20.95 11.47
N ASP A 111 -5.83 -20.24 12.60
CA ASP A 111 -4.99 -19.07 12.81
C ASP A 111 -3.51 -19.34 12.54
N LYS A 112 -3.02 -20.54 12.92
CA LYS A 112 -1.64 -20.95 12.68
C LYS A 112 -1.37 -21.09 11.19
N THR A 113 -2.29 -21.71 10.45
CA THR A 113 -2.22 -21.88 9.00
C THR A 113 -2.23 -20.53 8.30
N LEU A 114 -3.14 -19.62 8.66
CA LEU A 114 -3.17 -18.27 8.10
C LEU A 114 -1.85 -17.53 8.36
N ARG A 115 -1.32 -17.59 9.59
CA ARG A 115 -0.03 -16.94 9.92
C ARG A 115 1.13 -17.50 9.11
N ASN A 116 1.11 -18.80 8.78
CA ASN A 116 2.13 -19.40 7.93
C ASN A 116 1.96 -18.95 6.47
N LYS A 117 0.74 -18.99 5.93
CA LYS A 117 0.45 -18.50 4.58
C LYS A 117 0.74 -17.01 4.40
N GLN A 118 0.54 -16.21 5.44
CA GLN A 118 0.91 -14.79 5.43
C GLN A 118 2.44 -14.59 5.38
N LYS A 119 3.24 -15.46 6.01
CA LYS A 119 4.71 -15.41 5.89
C LYS A 119 5.15 -15.83 4.49
N GLU A 120 4.60 -16.93 4.00
CA GLU A 120 4.82 -17.44 2.64
C GLU A 120 4.50 -16.37 1.60
N ALA A 121 3.34 -15.71 1.71
CA ALA A 121 2.97 -14.63 0.81
C ALA A 121 3.96 -13.45 0.81
N LEU A 122 4.57 -13.14 1.96
CA LEU A 122 5.59 -12.10 2.03
C LEU A 122 6.91 -12.54 1.43
N ASP A 123 7.30 -13.81 1.61
CA ASP A 123 8.51 -14.36 0.97
C ASP A 123 8.34 -14.36 -0.55
N GLU A 124 7.23 -14.89 -1.07
CA GLU A 124 6.93 -14.86 -2.51
C GLU A 124 6.84 -13.43 -3.05
N GLY A 125 6.24 -12.51 -2.28
CA GLY A 125 6.25 -11.10 -2.63
C GLY A 125 7.66 -10.52 -2.76
N LEU A 126 8.57 -10.86 -1.85
CA LEU A 126 9.97 -10.40 -1.89
C LEU A 126 10.74 -10.97 -3.09
N GLU A 127 10.43 -12.17 -3.55
CA GLU A 127 11.08 -12.78 -4.72
C GLU A 127 10.60 -12.15 -6.04
N ILE A 128 9.32 -11.75 -6.11
CA ILE A 128 8.69 -11.25 -7.34
C ILE A 128 8.93 -9.75 -7.57
N ILE A 129 9.21 -9.00 -6.50
CA ILE A 129 9.25 -7.53 -6.55
C ILE A 129 10.69 -7.04 -6.44
N PRO A 130 11.09 -6.02 -7.22
CA PRO A 130 12.42 -5.47 -7.09
C PRO A 130 12.67 -4.99 -5.65
N LEU A 131 13.69 -5.58 -5.00
CA LEU A 131 14.20 -5.14 -3.70
C LEU A 131 14.46 -3.63 -3.66
N LEU A 132 14.81 -3.05 -4.81
CA LEU A 132 14.99 -1.63 -5.04
C LEU A 132 13.80 -0.78 -4.53
N TRP A 133 12.57 -1.27 -4.59
CA TRP A 133 11.42 -0.51 -4.08
C TRP A 133 11.37 -0.43 -2.55
N LEU A 134 11.93 -1.41 -1.85
CA LEU A 134 12.10 -1.37 -0.40
C LEU A 134 13.32 -0.53 -0.01
N GLU A 135 14.34 -0.46 -0.85
CA GLU A 135 15.50 0.42 -0.64
C GLU A 135 15.17 1.90 -0.87
N GLU A 136 14.33 2.19 -1.87
CA GLU A 136 13.76 3.52 -2.11
C GLU A 136 12.63 3.88 -1.14
N TRP A 137 12.12 2.92 -0.36
CA TRP A 137 11.01 3.17 0.56
C TRP A 137 11.43 4.21 1.59
N GLN A 138 10.75 5.34 1.52
CA GLN A 138 10.87 6.37 2.54
C GLN A 138 9.68 6.24 3.47
N PRO A 139 9.90 5.88 4.75
CA PRO A 139 8.82 5.76 5.72
C PRO A 139 8.09 7.09 5.83
N LEU A 140 6.81 7.05 6.22
CA LEU A 140 6.16 8.28 6.62
C LEU A 140 6.95 8.90 7.78
N GLU A 141 7.51 10.10 7.58
CA GLU A 141 8.08 10.89 8.69
C GLU A 141 7.07 10.95 9.84
N LYS A 142 7.55 10.65 11.05
CA LYS A 142 6.76 10.59 12.28
C LYS A 142 6.32 11.97 12.75
#